data_AF-A0A7S2SU43-F1
#
_entry.id   AF-A0A7S2SU43-F1
#
_cell.length_a   1.000
_cell.length_b   1.000
_cell.length_c   1.000
_cell.angle_alpha   90.00
_cell.angle_beta   90.00
_cell.angle_gamma   90.00
#
_symmetry.space_group_name_H-M   'P 1'
#
loop_
_entity.id
_entity.type
_entity.pdbx_description
1 polymer ?
#
loop_
_entity_poly.entity_id
_entity_poly.type
_entity_poly.pdbx_seq_one_letter_code
_entity_poly.pdbx_strand_id
1 'polypeptide(L)'
;AKFMTEPECRWFIQRAEEHIDSTGGWSTDRHAQFPTTDFALDSCSELFEWFAPRLSEDIFPTLASLYGVPLEAVMLNDLFVVKYEAGDEGVQDQLAAHYDDTLLSFSVLLSDPSDFEGGGTSFEVSFMEQQTREEGGSSGEGKAEKE
;
A
#
# COMPACT_ATOMS: atom_id res chain seq x y z
N ALA A 1 -2.32 5.80 17.67
CA ALA A 1 -0.84 5.80 17.73
C ALA A 1 -0.33 5.78 16.28
N LYS A 2 0.88 6.30 16.00
CA LYS A 2 1.53 6.07 14.70
C LYS A 2 2.00 4.61 14.64
N PHE A 3 1.87 3.96 13.49
CA PHE A 3 2.30 2.56 13.30
C PHE A 3 3.82 2.40 13.46
N MET A 4 4.60 3.33 12.92
CA MET A 4 6.03 3.46 13.16
C MET A 4 6.34 4.87 13.66
N THR A 5 7.29 4.98 14.58
CA THR A 5 7.83 6.25 15.05
C THR A 5 8.89 6.78 14.10
N GLU A 6 9.13 8.09 14.14
CA GLU A 6 10.13 8.75 13.31
C GLU A 6 11.56 8.19 13.50
N PRO A 7 12.04 7.87 14.72
CA PRO A 7 13.32 7.18 14.89
C PRO A 7 13.35 5.77 14.29
N GLU A 8 12.25 5.01 14.37
CA GLU A 8 12.16 3.68 13.76
C GLU A 8 12.20 3.77 12.23
N CYS A 9 11.48 4.72 11.64
CA CYS A 9 11.52 4.95 10.20
C CYS A 9 12.93 5.33 9.72
N ARG A 10 13.61 6.26 10.41
CA ARG A 10 14.99 6.62 10.07
C ARG A 10 15.95 5.43 10.16
N TRP A 11 15.84 4.63 11.22
CA TRP A 11 16.67 3.44 11.38
C TRP A 11 16.40 2.44 10.24
N PHE A 12 15.13 2.24 9.89
CA PHE A 12 14.71 1.32 8.83
C PHE A 12 15.25 1.76 7.46
N ILE A 13 15.11 3.05 7.12
CA ILE A 13 15.67 3.62 5.88
C ILE A 13 17.19 3.43 5.86
N GLN A 14 17.89 3.74 6.96
CA GLN A 14 19.34 3.60 7.01
C GLN A 14 19.80 2.15 6.76
N ARG A 15 19.15 1.16 7.40
CA ARG A 15 19.48 -0.25 7.19
C ARG A 15 19.15 -0.71 5.78
N ALA A 16 18.06 -0.20 5.20
CA ALA A 16 17.67 -0.51 3.83
C ALA A 16 18.73 -0.01 2.83
N GLU A 17 19.15 1.25 2.92
CA GLU A 17 20.20 1.80 2.05
C GLU A 17 21.54 1.06 2.23
N GLU A 18 21.94 0.74 3.47
CA GLU A 18 23.16 -0.06 3.73
C GLU A 18 23.10 -1.47 3.12
N HIS A 19 21.95 -2.14 3.23
CA HIS A 19 21.71 -3.44 2.59
C HIS A 19 21.82 -3.34 1.07
N ILE A 20 21.20 -2.32 0.49
CA ILE A 20 21.18 -2.09 -0.96
C ILE A 20 22.57 -1.77 -1.51
N ASP A 21 23.33 -0.91 -0.84
CA ASP A 21 24.72 -0.61 -1.19
C ASP A 21 25.60 -1.87 -1.16
N SER A 22 25.32 -2.80 -0.24
CA SER A 22 26.06 -4.06 -0.11
C SER A 22 25.67 -5.14 -1.13
N THR A 23 24.48 -5.03 -1.74
CA THR A 23 23.89 -6.07 -2.61
C THR A 23 23.85 -5.69 -4.09
N GLY A 24 24.40 -4.52 -4.45
CA GLY A 24 24.57 -4.10 -5.84
C GLY A 24 23.57 -3.04 -6.32
N GLY A 25 22.88 -2.38 -5.39
CA GLY A 25 21.95 -1.29 -5.70
C GLY A 25 20.49 -1.71 -5.82
N TRP A 26 19.64 -0.71 -6.02
CA TRP A 26 18.19 -0.88 -6.17
C TRP A 26 17.85 -1.68 -7.44
N SER A 27 16.88 -2.59 -7.37
CA SER A 27 16.33 -3.25 -8.57
C SER A 27 15.32 -2.33 -9.23
N THR A 28 15.18 -2.43 -10.56
CA THR A 28 14.22 -1.64 -11.36
C THR A 28 13.33 -2.52 -12.24
N ASP A 29 13.42 -3.84 -12.08
CA ASP A 29 12.82 -4.83 -12.97
C ASP A 29 12.29 -6.07 -12.23
N ARG A 30 12.09 -5.98 -10.90
CA ARG A 30 11.57 -7.08 -10.07
C ARG A 30 10.16 -7.51 -10.47
N HIS A 31 9.34 -6.56 -10.91
CA HIS A 31 7.96 -6.76 -11.36
C HIS A 31 7.83 -6.55 -12.86
N ALA A 32 7.26 -7.53 -13.57
CA ALA A 32 7.13 -7.48 -15.03
C ALA A 32 6.10 -6.44 -15.50
N GLN A 33 5.05 -6.23 -14.72
CA GLN A 33 4.01 -5.25 -14.97
C GLN A 33 4.12 -4.18 -13.88
N PHE A 34 4.32 -2.92 -14.29
CA PHE A 34 4.48 -1.78 -13.37
C PHE A 34 5.70 -1.89 -12.45
N PRO A 35 6.92 -2.00 -13.01
CA PRO A 35 8.14 -2.09 -12.21
C PRO A 35 8.35 -0.86 -11.33
N THR A 36 8.90 -1.11 -10.15
CA THR A 36 9.32 -0.11 -9.18
C THR A 36 10.81 -0.20 -8.90
N THR A 37 11.41 0.93 -8.50
CA THR A 37 12.76 1.01 -7.97
C THR A 37 12.71 0.55 -6.52
N ASP A 38 13.08 -0.70 -6.26
CA ASP A 38 12.75 -1.36 -5.01
C ASP A 38 13.70 -2.51 -4.63
N PHE A 39 13.43 -3.10 -3.46
CA PHE A 39 13.93 -4.43 -3.09
C PHE A 39 12.91 -5.19 -2.23
N ALA A 40 12.92 -6.51 -2.35
CA ALA A 40 12.12 -7.39 -1.51
C ALA A 40 12.68 -7.42 -0.09
N LEU A 41 11.83 -7.20 0.91
CA LEU A 41 12.26 -7.03 2.29
C LEU A 41 12.91 -8.30 2.86
N ASP A 42 12.46 -9.47 2.43
CA ASP A 42 12.99 -10.78 2.81
C ASP A 42 14.43 -11.04 2.32
N SER A 43 14.92 -10.25 1.36
CA SER A 43 16.33 -10.26 0.97
C SER A 43 17.24 -9.66 2.04
N CYS A 44 16.70 -8.85 2.96
CA CYS A 44 17.39 -8.28 4.12
C CYS A 44 16.86 -8.91 5.42
N SER A 45 17.54 -9.95 5.92
CA SER A 45 17.07 -10.70 7.10
C SER A 45 16.88 -9.81 8.34
N GLU A 46 17.76 -8.84 8.58
CA GLU A 46 17.66 -7.91 9.71
C GLU A 46 16.34 -7.12 9.68
N LEU A 47 16.02 -6.52 8.54
CA LEU A 47 14.81 -5.72 8.38
C LEU A 47 13.56 -6.60 8.41
N PHE A 48 13.58 -7.75 7.74
CA PHE A 48 12.45 -8.68 7.74
C PHE A 48 12.15 -9.19 9.16
N GLU A 49 13.15 -9.65 9.90
CA GLU A 49 12.98 -10.12 11.28
C GLU A 49 12.47 -9.02 12.21
N TRP A 50 12.93 -7.78 12.01
CA TRP A 50 12.44 -6.63 12.78
C TRP A 50 10.98 -6.26 12.45
N PHE A 51 10.57 -6.40 11.19
CA PHE A 51 9.22 -6.04 10.74
C PHE A 51 8.19 -7.16 10.94
N ALA A 52 8.62 -8.43 10.93
CA ALA A 52 7.74 -9.59 10.99
C ALA A 52 6.75 -9.58 12.18
N PRO A 53 7.13 -9.20 13.41
CA PRO A 53 6.17 -9.09 14.52
C PRO A 53 5.04 -8.10 14.23
N ARG A 54 5.33 -6.97 13.55
CA ARG A 54 4.31 -5.96 13.17
C ARG A 54 3.34 -6.49 12.12
N LEU A 55 3.78 -7.41 11.26
CA LEU A 55 2.88 -8.10 10.34
C LEU A 55 1.86 -8.94 11.12
N SER A 56 2.35 -9.81 12.01
CA SER A 56 1.50 -10.77 12.72
C SER A 56 0.66 -10.17 13.84
N GLU A 57 1.15 -9.12 14.50
CA GLU A 57 0.51 -8.54 15.69
C GLU A 57 -0.37 -7.33 15.37
N ASP A 58 -0.05 -6.59 14.30
CA ASP A 58 -0.77 -5.35 13.95
C ASP A 58 -1.44 -5.43 12.56
N ILE A 59 -0.67 -5.65 11.50
CA ILE A 59 -1.17 -5.51 10.12
C ILE A 59 -2.19 -6.60 9.78
N PHE A 60 -1.88 -7.89 9.97
CA PHE A 60 -2.82 -8.96 9.63
C PHE A 60 -4.11 -8.90 10.46
N PRO A 61 -4.08 -8.71 11.79
CA PRO A 61 -5.30 -8.51 12.57
C PRO A 61 -6.10 -7.27 12.13
N THR A 62 -5.41 -6.18 11.76
CA THR A 62 -6.07 -4.96 11.27
C THR A 62 -6.77 -5.21 9.94
N LEU A 63 -6.11 -5.83 8.96
CA LEU A 63 -6.70 -6.18 7.68
C LEU A 63 -7.87 -7.16 7.84
N ALA A 64 -7.70 -8.20 8.64
CA ALA A 64 -8.75 -9.18 8.94
C ALA A 64 -10.00 -8.50 9.51
N SER A 65 -9.81 -7.62 10.50
CA SER A 65 -10.88 -6.86 11.14
C SER A 65 -11.58 -5.88 10.18
N LEU A 66 -10.81 -5.08 9.42
CA LEU A 66 -11.36 -4.06 8.53
C LEU A 66 -12.19 -4.65 7.39
N TYR A 67 -11.79 -5.81 6.88
CA TYR A 67 -12.44 -6.44 5.72
C TYR A 67 -13.33 -7.64 6.09
N GLY A 68 -13.46 -7.96 7.38
CA GLY A 68 -14.30 -9.06 7.86
C GLY A 68 -13.85 -10.43 7.36
N VAL A 69 -12.55 -10.60 7.10
CA VAL A 69 -11.99 -11.88 6.67
C VAL A 69 -11.38 -12.62 7.86
N PRO A 70 -11.40 -13.97 7.84
CA PRO A 70 -10.71 -14.76 8.85
C PRO A 70 -9.19 -14.46 8.89
N LEU A 71 -8.58 -14.38 10.08
CA LEU A 71 -7.18 -13.94 10.27
C LEU A 71 -6.15 -14.92 9.66
N GLU A 72 -6.41 -16.21 9.79
CA GLU A 72 -5.64 -17.30 9.19
C GLU A 72 -5.66 -17.34 7.64
N ALA A 73 -6.58 -16.59 7.01
CA ALA A 73 -6.70 -16.42 5.57
C ALA A 73 -5.91 -15.20 5.08
N VAL A 74 -5.41 -14.35 5.99
CA VAL A 74 -4.50 -13.25 5.65
C VAL A 74 -3.08 -13.80 5.62
N MET A 75 -2.46 -13.81 4.44
CA MET A 75 -1.09 -14.28 4.22
C MET A 75 -0.27 -13.23 3.48
N LEU A 76 1.04 -13.20 3.74
CA LEU A 76 1.98 -12.35 3.02
C LEU A 76 2.22 -12.91 1.61
N ASN A 77 1.96 -12.12 0.59
CA ASN A 77 2.29 -12.47 -0.80
C ASN A 77 3.61 -11.81 -1.24
N ASP A 78 3.71 -10.50 -1.08
CA ASP A 78 4.93 -9.72 -1.36
C ASP A 78 5.08 -8.63 -0.30
N LEU A 79 6.33 -8.29 0.01
CA LEU A 79 6.70 -7.23 0.94
C LEU A 79 8.02 -6.61 0.50
N PHE A 80 7.97 -5.32 0.17
CA PHE A 80 9.12 -4.63 -0.40
C PHE A 80 9.14 -3.16 0.01
N VAL A 81 10.33 -2.58 -0.12
CA VAL A 81 10.55 -1.14 0.05
C VAL A 81 10.74 -0.54 -1.32
N VAL A 82 9.94 0.48 -1.64
CA VAL A 82 10.04 1.24 -2.88
C VAL A 82 10.67 2.59 -2.61
N LYS A 83 11.50 3.06 -3.55
CA LYS A 83 12.11 4.38 -3.54
C LYS A 83 11.57 5.21 -4.70
N TYR A 84 11.10 6.42 -4.38
CA TYR A 84 10.76 7.44 -5.37
C TYR A 84 11.68 8.63 -5.19
N GLU A 85 12.18 9.18 -6.30
CA GLU A 85 13.07 10.33 -6.31
C GLU A 85 12.66 11.30 -7.41
N ALA A 86 12.75 12.61 -7.14
CA ALA A 86 12.63 13.66 -8.14
C ALA A 86 14.03 14.03 -8.63
N GLY A 87 14.25 14.11 -9.95
CA GLY A 87 15.57 14.41 -10.50
C GLY A 87 15.71 14.23 -12.01
N ASP A 88 16.95 14.07 -12.45
CA ASP A 88 17.35 13.87 -13.85
C ASP A 88 16.94 12.48 -14.40
N GLU A 89 17.25 12.20 -15.66
CA GLU A 89 16.92 10.94 -16.34
C GLU A 89 17.38 9.70 -15.54
N GLY A 90 16.46 8.73 -15.37
CA GLY A 90 16.76 7.41 -14.81
C GLY A 90 16.29 7.18 -13.38
N VAL A 91 15.72 8.19 -12.70
CA VAL A 91 15.00 7.99 -11.43
C VAL A 91 13.52 7.71 -11.68
N GLN A 92 12.87 7.07 -10.71
CA GLN A 92 11.42 6.86 -10.73
C GLN A 92 10.74 7.84 -9.77
N ASP A 93 9.88 8.72 -10.31
CA ASP A 93 9.15 9.73 -9.55
C ASP A 93 7.65 9.41 -9.39
N GLN A 94 7.16 8.43 -10.15
CA GLN A 94 5.75 8.02 -10.13
C GLN A 94 5.56 6.56 -10.57
N LEU A 95 4.35 6.06 -10.37
CA LEU A 95 3.89 4.76 -10.86
C LEU A 95 2.54 4.94 -11.54
N ALA A 96 2.37 4.36 -12.73
CA ALA A 96 1.12 4.46 -13.48
C ALA A 96 -0.03 3.77 -12.73
N ALA A 97 -1.27 4.19 -12.99
CA ALA A 97 -2.46 3.55 -12.43
C ALA A 97 -2.51 2.06 -12.81
N HIS A 98 -2.72 1.21 -11.81
CA HIS A 98 -2.74 -0.25 -11.95
C HIS A 98 -3.56 -0.89 -10.83
N TYR A 99 -3.70 -2.21 -10.90
CA TYR A 99 -4.21 -3.04 -9.82
C TYR A 99 -3.07 -3.92 -9.32
N ASP A 100 -2.96 -4.06 -8.00
CA ASP A 100 -2.07 -5.03 -7.40
C ASP A 100 -2.57 -6.46 -7.69
N ASP A 101 -1.65 -7.42 -7.80
CA ASP A 101 -1.98 -8.84 -7.96
C ASP A 101 -2.32 -9.52 -6.60
N THR A 102 -2.90 -8.74 -5.69
CA THR A 102 -3.27 -9.16 -4.34
C THR A 102 -4.69 -8.70 -4.01
N LEU A 103 -5.34 -9.42 -3.09
CA LEU A 103 -6.68 -9.05 -2.64
C LEU A 103 -6.67 -7.79 -1.76
N LEU A 104 -5.66 -7.68 -0.90
CA LEU A 104 -5.48 -6.58 0.05
C LEU A 104 -4.03 -6.12 -0.01
N SER A 105 -3.85 -4.81 0.05
CA SER A 105 -2.54 -4.16 0.09
C SER A 105 -2.48 -3.16 1.24
N PHE A 106 -1.27 -2.91 1.72
CA PHE A 106 -1.00 -1.85 2.68
C PHE A 106 0.26 -1.09 2.26
N SER A 107 0.36 0.17 2.67
CA SER A 107 1.54 1.00 2.41
C SER A 107 1.86 1.80 3.67
N VAL A 108 3.15 1.88 3.99
CA VAL A 108 3.65 2.62 5.16
C VAL A 108 4.60 3.69 4.66
N LEU A 109 4.31 4.96 4.98
CA LEU A 109 5.23 6.05 4.70
C LEU A 109 6.44 5.96 5.64
N LEU A 110 7.65 5.88 5.06
CA LEU A 110 8.90 5.79 5.80
C LEU A 110 9.60 7.14 5.93
N SER A 111 9.70 7.92 4.85
CA SER A 111 10.34 9.24 4.87
C SER A 111 9.53 10.27 5.65
N ASP A 112 10.20 11.31 6.15
CA ASP A 112 9.46 12.44 6.71
C ASP A 112 8.72 13.17 5.58
N PRO A 113 7.45 13.57 5.75
CA PRO A 113 6.73 14.35 4.73
C PRO A 113 7.42 15.66 4.34
N SER A 114 8.36 16.17 5.14
CA SER A 114 9.19 17.33 4.81
C SER A 114 10.41 17.01 3.93
N ASP A 115 10.73 15.73 3.72
CA ASP A 115 11.85 15.29 2.86
C ASP A 115 11.46 15.27 1.37
N PHE A 116 10.18 15.43 1.03
CA PHE A 116 9.69 15.41 -0.36
C PHE A 116 8.52 16.35 -0.58
N GLU A 117 8.31 16.74 -1.85
CA GLU A 117 7.12 17.47 -2.30
C GLU A 117 6.29 16.60 -3.24
N GLY A 118 4.96 16.67 -3.13
CA GLY A 118 4.05 15.86 -3.95
C GLY A 118 3.86 14.43 -3.43
N GLY A 119 3.66 13.48 -4.35
CA GLY A 119 3.46 12.06 -4.04
C GLY A 119 2.07 11.71 -3.49
N GLY A 120 2.01 10.57 -2.80
CA GLY A 120 0.77 9.99 -2.28
C GLY A 120 0.20 8.91 -3.19
N THR A 121 -1.07 8.56 -2.96
CA THR A 121 -1.78 7.52 -3.71
C THR A 121 -3.12 8.06 -4.18
N SER A 122 -3.37 8.02 -5.48
CA SER A 122 -4.67 8.34 -6.08
C SER A 122 -5.42 7.06 -6.41
N PHE A 123 -6.68 6.98 -6.00
CA PHE A 123 -7.58 5.88 -6.38
C PHE A 123 -8.43 6.29 -7.57
N GLU A 124 -8.21 5.68 -8.72
CA GLU A 124 -9.06 5.85 -9.89
C GLU A 124 -10.31 4.97 -9.74
N VAL A 125 -11.45 5.60 -9.48
CA VAL A 125 -12.73 4.89 -9.39
C VAL A 125 -13.25 4.67 -10.81
N SER A 126 -13.25 3.42 -11.27
CA SER A 126 -13.95 3.06 -12.50
C SER A 126 -15.47 3.11 -12.24
N PHE A 127 -16.21 3.68 -13.20
CA PHE A 127 -17.56 4.26 -13.05
C PHE A 127 -18.73 3.28 -12.72
N MET A 128 -18.46 2.07 -12.21
CA MET A 128 -19.51 1.06 -11.99
C MET A 128 -20.37 1.29 -10.73
N GLU A 129 -20.02 2.23 -9.84
CA GLU A 129 -20.77 2.49 -8.60
C GLU A 129 -21.83 3.60 -8.66
N GLN A 130 -21.98 4.32 -9.78
CA GLN A 130 -23.00 5.38 -9.85
C GLN A 130 -24.43 4.87 -10.02
N GLN A 131 -24.65 3.63 -10.48
CA GLN A 131 -26.00 3.13 -10.76
C GLN A 131 -26.77 2.56 -9.55
N THR A 132 -26.10 2.18 -8.45
CA THR A 132 -26.81 1.56 -7.31
C THR A 132 -27.34 2.57 -6.29
N ARG A 133 -26.96 3.85 -6.40
CA ARG A 133 -27.38 4.91 -5.46
C ARG A 133 -28.64 5.67 -5.86
N GLU A 134 -29.09 5.56 -7.12
CA GLU A 134 -30.28 6.27 -7.60
C GLU A 134 -31.58 5.44 -7.55
N GLU A 135 -31.53 4.10 -7.45
CA GLU A 135 -32.74 3.26 -7.48
C GLU A 135 -33.41 3.04 -6.10
N GLY A 136 -32.85 3.57 -5.01
CA GLY A 136 -33.39 3.41 -3.65
C GLY A 136 -34.49 4.40 -3.24
N GLY A 137 -34.93 5.29 -4.13
CA GLY A 137 -35.77 6.45 -3.80
C GLY A 137 -37.08 6.55 -4.59
N SER A 138 -37.94 5.51 -4.57
CA SER A 138 -39.36 5.69 -4.90
C SER A 138 -40.23 4.74 -4.10
N SER A 139 -40.67 5.20 -2.93
CA SER A 139 -41.82 4.64 -2.22
C SER A 139 -42.74 5.78 -1.76
N GLY A 140 -44.00 5.69 -2.19
CA GLY A 140 -45.11 6.57 -1.81
C GLY A 140 -45.91 7.03 -3.04
N GLU A 141 -47.23 6.96 -3.12
CA GLU A 141 -48.30 6.52 -2.23
C GLU A 141 -49.50 6.18 -3.14
N GLY A 142 -50.16 5.04 -2.91
CA GLY A 142 -51.45 4.74 -3.53
C GLY A 142 -52.54 5.59 -2.87
N LYS A 143 -53.13 6.51 -3.64
CA LYS A 143 -54.31 7.27 -3.20
C LYS A 143 -55.57 6.50 -3.62
N ALA A 144 -56.29 5.97 -2.64
CA ALA A 144 -57.64 5.48 -2.81
C ALA A 144 -58.59 6.68 -2.97
N GLU A 145 -59.32 6.75 -4.08
CA GLU A 145 -60.50 7.61 -4.22
C GLU A 145 -61.75 6.74 -4.36
N LYS A 146 -62.74 7.10 -3.53
CA LYS A 146 -64.10 6.58 -3.52
C LYS A 146 -64.85 7.11 -4.73
N GLU A 147 -65.69 6.27 -5.33
CA GLU A 147 -67.11 6.54 -5.62
C GLU A 147 -67.86 5.23 -5.91
#